data_AF-A0A1G1CLJ3-F1
#
_entry.id   AF-A0A1G1CLJ3-F1
#
_cell.length_a   1.000
_cell.length_b   1.000
_cell.length_c   1.000
_cell.angle_alpha   90.00
_cell.angle_beta   90.00
_cell.angle_gamma   90.00
#
_symmetry.space_group_name_H-M   'P 1'
#
loop_
_entity.id
_entity.type
_entity.pdbx_description
1 polymer ?
#
loop_
_entity_poly.entity_id
_entity_poly.type
_entity_poly.pdbx_seq_one_letter_code
_entity_poly.pdbx_strand_id
1 'polypeptide(L)'
;MDTLVLQFLIPIISGVIISIITALLTVHLSLRRFYSEKWWERKAEAYSNIVEALYVVRMNQQAVLTALESGQEFPDEEYDILAKRARSAQSEIVKVTSIGAFIISQDASDALDRLARALQEAQNEPALYSVIDFELAAIKQAITDIRDIAKRELKYR
;
A
#
# COMPACT_ATOMS: atom_id res chain seq x y z
N MET A 1 -59.88 -24.04 -28.17
CA MET A 1 -58.48 -24.47 -27.96
C MET A 1 -57.58 -23.29 -27.61
N ASP A 2 -57.84 -22.09 -28.13
CA ASP A 2 -56.96 -20.92 -27.99
C ASP A 2 -56.81 -20.42 -26.54
N THR A 3 -57.85 -20.54 -25.71
CA THR A 3 -57.81 -20.13 -24.29
C THR A 3 -56.93 -21.03 -23.44
N LEU A 4 -56.90 -22.34 -23.71
CA LEU A 4 -56.02 -23.28 -23.01
C LEU A 4 -54.55 -23.04 -23.39
N VAL A 5 -54.28 -22.81 -24.68
CA VAL A 5 -52.91 -22.51 -25.15
C VAL A 5 -52.37 -21.22 -24.52
N LEU A 6 -53.18 -20.16 -24.45
CA LEU A 6 -52.79 -18.91 -23.78
C LEU A 6 -52.54 -19.10 -22.27
N GLN A 7 -53.34 -19.93 -21.58
CA GLN A 7 -53.14 -20.22 -20.15
C GLN A 7 -51.81 -20.94 -19.87
N PHE A 8 -51.30 -21.75 -20.80
CA PHE A 8 -49.99 -22.40 -20.66
C PHE A 8 -48.83 -21.52 -21.15
N LEU A 9 -49.02 -20.71 -22.20
CA LEU A 9 -47.94 -19.87 -22.75
C LEU A 9 -47.57 -18.67 -21.87
N ILE A 10 -48.55 -18.00 -21.27
CA ILE A 10 -48.31 -16.84 -20.40
C ILE A 10 -47.33 -17.14 -19.25
N PRO A 11 -47.53 -18.19 -18.42
CA PRO A 11 -46.62 -18.49 -17.32
C PRO A 11 -45.22 -18.89 -17.82
N ILE A 12 -45.11 -19.59 -18.95
CA ILE A 12 -43.82 -19.94 -19.55
C ILE A 12 -43.06 -18.68 -19.97
N ILE A 13 -43.72 -17.78 -20.70
CA ILE A 13 -43.11 -16.52 -21.14
C ILE A 13 -42.70 -15.67 -19.93
N SER A 14 -43.56 -15.57 -18.90
CA SER A 14 -43.21 -14.85 -17.67
C SER A 14 -42.02 -15.49 -16.95
N GLY A 15 -41.95 -16.83 -16.88
CA GLY A 15 -40.85 -17.55 -16.26
C GLY A 15 -39.53 -17.34 -17.01
N VAL A 16 -39.58 -17.32 -18.34
CA VAL A 16 -38.43 -17.00 -19.19
C VAL A 16 -37.96 -15.57 -18.95
N ILE A 17 -38.88 -14.59 -18.94
CA ILE A 17 -38.55 -13.18 -18.69
C ILE A 17 -37.92 -13.02 -17.30
N ILE A 18 -38.52 -13.60 -16.26
CA ILE A 18 -37.98 -13.55 -14.89
C ILE A 18 -36.60 -14.19 -14.82
N SER A 19 -36.40 -15.34 -15.49
CA SER A 19 -35.11 -16.03 -15.53
C SER A 19 -34.04 -15.19 -16.21
N ILE A 20 -34.36 -14.55 -17.33
CA ILE A 20 -33.44 -13.65 -18.05
C ILE A 20 -33.08 -12.46 -17.17
N ILE A 21 -34.06 -11.79 -16.56
CA ILE A 21 -33.82 -10.65 -15.66
C ILE A 21 -32.94 -11.06 -14.48
N THR A 22 -33.24 -12.20 -13.86
CA THR A 22 -32.48 -12.72 -12.71
C THR A 22 -31.04 -13.05 -13.10
N ALA A 23 -30.82 -13.68 -14.26
CA ALA A 23 -29.49 -13.98 -14.76
C ALA A 23 -28.68 -12.69 -15.01
N LEU A 24 -29.28 -11.68 -15.65
CA LEU A 24 -28.61 -10.40 -15.90
C LEU A 24 -28.25 -9.67 -14.60
N LEU A 25 -29.17 -9.62 -13.64
CA LEU A 25 -28.91 -9.04 -12.32
C LEU A 25 -27.80 -9.78 -11.58
N THR A 26 -27.82 -11.12 -11.62
CA THR A 26 -26.80 -11.95 -10.96
C THR A 26 -25.42 -11.70 -11.55
N VAL A 27 -25.30 -11.66 -12.88
CA VAL A 27 -24.03 -11.37 -13.57
C VAL A 27 -23.54 -9.96 -13.21
N HIS A 28 -24.42 -8.97 -13.25
CA HIS A 28 -24.06 -7.59 -12.92
C HIS A 28 -23.56 -7.44 -11.47
N LEU A 29 -24.27 -8.04 -10.51
CA LEU A 29 -23.88 -8.04 -9.10
C LEU A 29 -22.56 -8.79 -8.88
N SER A 30 -22.39 -9.94 -9.55
CA SER A 30 -21.18 -10.75 -9.46
C SER A 30 -19.97 -10.01 -10.01
N LEU A 31 -20.10 -9.35 -11.17
CA LEU A 31 -19.02 -8.53 -11.74
C LEU A 31 -18.68 -7.35 -10.84
N ARG A 32 -19.69 -6.63 -10.34
CA ARG A 32 -19.47 -5.51 -9.42
C ARG A 32 -18.72 -5.95 -8.17
N ARG A 33 -19.10 -7.09 -7.59
CA ARG A 33 -18.42 -7.70 -6.45
C ARG A 33 -16.98 -8.06 -6.79
N PHE A 34 -16.75 -8.74 -7.91
CA PHE A 34 -15.42 -9.13 -8.36
C PHE A 34 -14.48 -7.93 -8.54
N TYR A 35 -14.94 -6.86 -9.20
CA TYR A 35 -14.12 -5.65 -9.35
C TYR A 35 -13.82 -5.00 -7.99
N SER A 36 -14.77 -5.01 -7.06
CA SER A 36 -14.55 -4.47 -5.72
C SER A 36 -13.56 -5.31 -4.90
N GLU A 37 -13.63 -6.63 -5.00
CA GLU A 37 -12.67 -7.55 -4.35
C GLU A 37 -11.29 -7.36 -4.95
N LYS A 38 -11.17 -7.33 -6.28
CA LYS A 38 -9.90 -7.12 -6.97
C LYS A 38 -9.29 -5.74 -6.70
N TRP A 39 -10.12 -4.71 -6.57
CA TRP A 39 -9.65 -3.39 -6.15
C TRP A 39 -9.13 -3.41 -4.71
N TRP A 40 -9.86 -4.07 -3.81
CA TRP A 40 -9.46 -4.23 -2.42
C TRP A 40 -8.12 -5.00 -2.30
N GLU A 41 -7.96 -6.09 -3.05
CA GLU A 41 -6.72 -6.88 -3.10
C GLU A 41 -5.53 -6.04 -3.55
N ARG A 42 -5.65 -5.31 -4.67
CA ARG A 42 -4.59 -4.42 -5.16
C ARG A 42 -4.19 -3.36 -4.14
N LYS A 43 -5.18 -2.85 -3.40
CA LYS A 43 -4.94 -1.86 -2.35
C LYS A 43 -4.22 -2.47 -1.15
N ALA A 44 -4.62 -3.67 -0.73
CA ALA A 44 -3.96 -4.41 0.35
C ALA A 44 -2.51 -4.77 -0.03
N GLU A 45 -2.28 -5.20 -1.26
CA GLU A 45 -0.95 -5.47 -1.81
C GLU A 45 -0.09 -4.20 -1.82
N ALA A 46 -0.60 -3.09 -2.34
CA ALA A 46 0.14 -1.82 -2.37
C ALA A 46 0.56 -1.35 -0.97
N TYR A 47 -0.36 -1.38 0.00
CA TYR A 47 -0.04 -1.02 1.38
C TYR A 47 0.95 -1.99 2.03
N SER A 48 0.83 -3.29 1.76
CA SER A 48 1.77 -4.29 2.28
C SER A 48 3.18 -4.03 1.76
N ASN A 49 3.32 -3.75 0.45
CA ASN A 49 4.59 -3.44 -0.19
C ASN A 49 5.20 -2.13 0.35
N ILE A 50 4.39 -1.10 0.60
CA ILE A 50 4.88 0.15 1.23
C ILE A 50 5.43 -0.13 2.62
N VAL A 51 4.65 -0.82 3.46
CA VAL A 51 5.05 -1.11 4.84
C VAL A 51 6.31 -1.96 4.86
N GLU A 52 6.39 -3.00 4.02
CA GLU A 52 7.57 -3.85 3.89
C GLU A 52 8.81 -3.04 3.51
N ALA A 53 8.71 -2.18 2.48
CA ALA A 53 9.81 -1.31 2.06
C ALA A 53 10.28 -0.40 3.21
N LEU A 54 9.36 0.23 3.92
CA LEU A 54 9.68 1.08 5.08
C LEU A 54 10.36 0.29 6.21
N TYR A 55 9.92 -0.94 6.49
CA TYR A 55 10.54 -1.81 7.48
C TYR A 55 11.99 -2.17 7.10
N VAL A 56 12.24 -2.45 5.83
CA VAL A 56 13.60 -2.72 5.30
C VAL A 56 14.50 -1.49 5.50
N VAL A 57 14.01 -0.28 5.19
CA VAL A 57 14.78 0.95 5.41
C VAL A 57 15.10 1.12 6.89
N ARG A 58 14.10 0.97 7.77
CA ARG A 58 14.26 1.09 9.22
C ARG A 58 15.29 0.11 9.76
N MET A 59 15.25 -1.15 9.31
CA MET A 59 16.18 -2.17 9.79
C MET A 59 17.62 -1.85 9.41
N ASN A 60 17.85 -1.36 8.19
CA ASN A 60 19.17 -0.90 7.77
C ASN A 60 19.65 0.27 8.64
N GLN A 61 18.82 1.28 8.85
CA GLN A 61 19.21 2.44 9.68
C GLN A 61 19.46 2.06 11.13
N GLN A 62 18.66 1.16 11.70
CA GLN A 62 18.88 0.66 13.04
C GLN A 62 20.22 -0.05 13.17
N ALA A 63 20.61 -0.84 12.16
CA ALA A 63 21.92 -1.49 12.14
C ALA A 63 23.06 -0.47 12.13
N VAL A 64 22.95 0.60 11.34
CA VAL A 64 23.95 1.69 11.32
C VAL A 64 23.98 2.46 12.64
N LEU A 65 22.84 2.67 13.28
CA LEU A 65 22.80 3.33 14.58
C LEU A 65 23.50 2.49 15.65
N THR A 66 23.16 1.20 15.75
CA THR A 66 23.77 0.26 16.71
C THR A 66 25.29 0.12 16.50
N ALA A 67 25.71 0.12 15.24
CA ALA A 67 27.09 0.20 14.84
C ALA A 67 27.84 1.40 15.41
N LEU A 68 27.30 2.61 15.18
CA LEU A 68 27.86 3.86 15.70
C LEU A 68 27.92 3.86 17.23
N GLU A 69 26.88 3.37 17.90
CA GLU A 69 26.80 3.30 19.36
C GLU A 69 27.81 2.32 19.96
N SER A 70 28.12 1.23 19.25
CA SER A 70 29.06 0.21 19.71
C SER A 70 30.53 0.61 19.56
N GLY A 71 30.83 1.70 18.84
CA GLY A 71 32.18 2.14 18.57
C GLY A 71 32.99 1.19 17.69
N GLN A 72 32.34 0.23 17.02
CA GLN A 72 33.00 -0.59 16.00
C GLN A 72 33.36 0.28 14.79
N GLU A 73 34.61 0.20 14.35
CA GLU A 73 35.00 0.74 13.04
C GLU A 73 34.28 -0.06 11.96
N PHE A 74 33.38 0.60 11.23
CA PHE A 74 32.81 0.04 10.01
C PHE A 74 33.90 0.06 8.94
N PRO A 75 34.26 -1.08 8.33
CA PRO A 75 35.15 -1.08 7.18
C PRO A 75 34.61 -0.10 6.12
N ASP A 76 35.48 0.71 5.52
CA ASP A 76 35.10 1.72 4.51
C ASP A 76 34.22 1.12 3.38
N GLU A 77 34.42 -0.16 3.06
CA GLU A 77 33.64 -0.92 2.07
C GLU A 77 32.18 -1.17 2.52
N GLU A 78 31.93 -1.40 3.81
CA GLU A 78 30.58 -1.54 4.37
C GLU A 78 29.84 -0.20 4.41
N TYR A 79 30.55 0.90 4.62
CA TYR A 79 29.97 2.25 4.60
C TYR A 79 29.43 2.60 3.20
N ASP A 80 30.19 2.26 2.16
CA ASP A 80 29.80 2.52 0.77
C ASP A 80 28.63 1.63 0.31
N ILE A 81 28.56 0.39 0.82
CA ILE A 81 27.42 -0.52 0.65
C ILE A 81 26.17 0.01 1.37
N LEU A 82 26.31 0.53 2.60
CA LEU A 82 25.24 1.11 3.38
C LEU A 82 24.69 2.39 2.73
N ALA A 83 25.58 3.28 2.27
CA ALA A 83 25.19 4.48 1.54
C ALA A 83 24.46 4.15 0.22
N LYS A 84 24.92 3.14 -0.52
CA LYS A 84 24.19 2.61 -1.69
C LYS A 84 22.84 2.03 -1.33
N ARG A 85 22.73 1.28 -0.23
CA ARG A 85 21.46 0.72 0.24
C ARG A 85 20.48 1.81 0.66
N ALA A 86 20.94 2.86 1.34
CA ALA A 86 20.12 4.01 1.72
C ALA A 86 19.57 4.75 0.49
N ARG A 87 20.43 5.02 -0.50
CA ARG A 87 19.99 5.62 -1.78
C ARG A 87 19.02 4.72 -2.54
N SER A 88 19.27 3.42 -2.57
CA SER A 88 18.38 2.44 -3.19
C SER A 88 17.02 2.39 -2.49
N ALA A 89 17.02 2.43 -1.15
CA ALA A 89 15.82 2.42 -0.34
C ALA A 89 14.98 3.71 -0.51
N GLN A 90 15.63 4.89 -0.55
CA GLN A 90 14.96 6.15 -0.88
C GLN A 90 14.40 6.12 -2.30
N SER A 91 15.14 5.57 -3.27
CA SER A 91 14.66 5.39 -4.64
C SER A 91 13.45 4.46 -4.71
N GLU A 92 13.40 3.41 -3.90
CA GLU A 92 12.23 2.54 -3.80
C GLU A 92 11.04 3.23 -3.12
N ILE A 93 11.25 4.05 -2.09
CA ILE A 93 10.16 4.87 -1.51
C ILE A 93 9.58 5.82 -2.56
N VAL A 94 10.42 6.53 -3.33
CA VAL A 94 9.97 7.42 -4.41
C VAL A 94 9.23 6.65 -5.49
N LYS A 95 9.74 5.48 -5.88
CA LYS A 95 9.12 4.62 -6.89
C LYS A 95 7.77 4.08 -6.43
N VAL A 96 7.67 3.59 -5.20
CA VAL A 96 6.41 3.09 -4.62
C VAL A 96 5.41 4.22 -4.43
N THR A 97 5.84 5.42 -4.06
CA THR A 97 4.98 6.61 -3.96
C THR A 97 4.46 7.04 -5.34
N SER A 98 5.33 7.02 -6.36
CA SER A 98 4.99 7.44 -7.72
C SER A 98 4.09 6.44 -8.46
N ILE A 99 4.33 5.14 -8.28
CA ILE A 99 3.54 4.06 -8.92
C ILE A 99 2.25 3.81 -8.12
N GLY A 100 2.30 4.01 -6.80
CA GLY A 100 1.19 3.79 -5.88
C GLY A 100 0.11 4.86 -5.94
N ALA A 101 0.38 6.07 -6.45
CA ALA A 101 -0.54 7.22 -6.41
C ALA A 101 -1.94 6.98 -7.05
N PHE A 102 -2.08 5.99 -7.93
CA PHE A 102 -3.41 5.60 -8.45
C PHE A 102 -4.17 4.62 -7.54
N ILE A 103 -3.48 3.86 -6.69
CA ILE A 103 -4.03 2.79 -5.85
C ILE A 103 -4.17 3.23 -4.39
N ILE A 104 -3.19 3.98 -3.87
CA ILE A 104 -3.19 4.52 -2.51
C ILE A 104 -3.92 5.85 -2.47
N SER A 105 -4.36 6.26 -1.28
CA SER A 105 -5.06 7.52 -1.12
C SER A 105 -4.12 8.72 -1.00
N GLN A 106 -4.70 9.90 -1.14
CA GLN A 106 -3.99 11.16 -0.89
C GLN A 106 -3.37 11.20 0.51
N ASP A 107 -4.08 10.72 1.55
CA ASP A 107 -3.55 10.65 2.92
C ASP A 107 -2.25 9.84 3.00
N ALA A 108 -2.19 8.71 2.27
CA ALA A 108 -1.01 7.86 2.22
C ALA A 108 0.12 8.53 1.43
N SER A 109 -0.19 9.14 0.29
CA SER A 109 0.77 9.94 -0.48
C SER A 109 1.35 11.08 0.36
N ASP A 110 0.51 11.83 1.08
CA ASP A 110 0.94 12.92 1.95
C ASP A 110 1.83 12.42 3.09
N ALA A 111 1.56 11.23 3.63
CA ALA A 111 2.41 10.62 4.66
C ALA A 111 3.80 10.23 4.11
N LEU A 112 3.87 9.70 2.89
CA LEU A 112 5.14 9.38 2.23
C LEU A 112 5.90 10.64 1.82
N ASP A 113 5.20 11.70 1.38
CA ASP A 113 5.80 13.00 1.08
C ASP A 113 6.36 13.67 2.34
N ARG A 114 5.66 13.58 3.47
CA ARG A 114 6.20 14.03 4.77
C ARG A 114 7.47 13.28 5.15
N LEU A 115 7.49 11.96 4.97
CA LEU A 115 8.70 11.16 5.18
C LEU A 115 9.84 11.65 4.28
N ALA A 116 9.58 11.80 2.97
CA ALA A 116 10.60 12.23 2.02
C ALA A 116 11.23 13.59 2.41
N ARG A 117 10.41 14.54 2.85
CA ARG A 117 10.87 15.84 3.36
C ARG A 117 11.68 15.69 4.65
N ALA A 118 11.22 14.90 5.60
CA ALA A 118 11.93 14.66 6.86
C ALA A 118 13.31 14.01 6.61
N LEU A 119 13.41 13.05 5.69
CA LEU A 119 14.70 12.46 5.30
C LEU A 119 15.63 13.48 4.63
N GLN A 120 15.09 14.43 3.88
CA GLN A 120 15.88 15.52 3.30
C GLN A 120 16.36 16.51 4.37
N GLU A 121 15.49 16.86 5.31
CA GLU A 121 15.80 17.77 6.42
C GLU A 121 16.87 17.20 7.34
N ALA A 122 16.85 15.88 7.58
CA ALA A 122 17.86 15.18 8.37
C ALA A 122 19.29 15.40 7.85
N GLN A 123 19.47 15.62 6.55
CA GLN A 123 20.79 15.87 5.96
C GLN A 123 21.42 17.20 6.40
N ASN A 124 20.64 18.09 7.02
CA ASN A 124 21.15 19.33 7.59
C ASN A 124 21.76 19.15 8.99
N GLU A 125 21.58 17.97 9.60
CA GLU A 125 22.16 17.68 10.92
C GLU A 125 23.69 17.60 10.82
N PRO A 126 24.42 18.18 11.79
CA PRO A 126 25.88 18.30 11.72
C PRO A 126 26.61 16.98 12.00
N ALA A 127 25.95 16.00 12.63
CA ALA A 127 26.54 14.74 13.04
C ALA A 127 25.77 13.54 12.47
N LEU A 128 26.49 12.54 11.94
CA LEU A 128 25.90 11.34 11.35
C LEU A 128 24.94 10.62 12.29
N TYR A 129 25.28 10.54 13.59
CA TYR A 129 24.40 9.96 14.59
C TYR A 129 23.04 10.68 14.63
N SER A 130 23.05 12.01 14.64
CA SER A 130 21.84 12.84 14.65
C SER A 130 21.02 12.69 13.37
N VAL A 131 21.68 12.59 12.20
CA VAL A 131 21.02 12.29 10.93
C VAL A 131 20.24 10.98 11.04
N ILE A 132 20.91 9.90 11.45
CA ILE A 132 20.33 8.56 11.46
C ILE A 132 19.24 8.43 12.52
N ASP A 133 19.41 9.01 13.70
CA ASP A 133 18.38 9.00 14.75
C ASP A 133 17.11 9.73 14.28
N PHE A 134 17.27 10.89 13.63
CA PHE A 134 16.16 11.64 13.06
C PHE A 134 15.44 10.87 11.94
N GLU A 135 16.20 10.31 10.98
CA GLU A 135 15.63 9.51 9.90
C GLU A 135 14.89 8.28 10.44
N LEU A 136 15.45 7.60 11.45
CA LEU A 136 14.84 6.43 12.07
C LEU A 136 13.53 6.79 12.77
N ALA A 137 13.47 7.94 13.44
CA ALA A 137 12.24 8.47 14.04
C ALA A 137 11.18 8.78 12.96
N ALA A 138 11.58 9.45 11.87
CA ALA A 138 10.69 9.77 10.75
C ALA A 138 10.12 8.51 10.09
N ILE A 139 10.96 7.49 9.85
CA ILE A 139 10.54 6.21 9.26
C ILE A 139 9.58 5.47 10.21
N LYS A 140 9.85 5.45 11.52
CA LYS A 140 8.94 4.85 12.52
C LYS A 140 7.57 5.52 12.51
N GLN A 141 7.53 6.85 12.39
CA GLN A 141 6.28 7.59 12.27
C GLN A 141 5.55 7.25 10.97
N ALA A 142 6.25 7.24 9.83
CA ALA A 142 5.66 6.90 8.53
C ALA A 142 5.06 5.48 8.51
N ILE A 143 5.73 4.49 9.10
CA ILE A 143 5.18 3.13 9.24
C ILE A 143 3.86 3.16 10.03
N THR A 144 3.81 3.95 11.10
CA THR A 144 2.61 4.08 11.94
C THR A 144 1.47 4.72 11.15
N ASP A 145 1.74 5.86 10.52
CA ASP A 145 0.78 6.59 9.69
C ASP A 145 0.20 5.69 8.58
N ILE A 146 1.08 5.05 7.79
CA ILE A 146 0.66 4.20 6.67
C ILE A 146 -0.16 3.01 7.17
N ARG A 147 0.24 2.38 8.28
CA ARG A 147 -0.53 1.26 8.85
C ARG A 147 -1.93 1.70 9.28
N ASP A 148 -2.06 2.87 9.88
CA ASP A 148 -3.34 3.36 10.39
C ASP A 148 -4.25 3.83 9.24
N ILE A 149 -3.67 4.43 8.18
CA ILE A 149 -4.37 4.70 6.93
C ILE A 149 -4.83 3.39 6.27
N ALA A 150 -3.96 2.41 6.14
CA ALA A 150 -4.27 1.11 5.54
C ALA A 150 -5.42 0.42 6.29
N LYS A 151 -5.39 0.39 7.63
CA LYS A 151 -6.49 -0.18 8.45
C LYS A 151 -7.83 0.50 8.17
N ARG A 152 -7.85 1.83 8.15
CA ARG A 152 -9.06 2.63 7.86
C ARG A 152 -9.62 2.31 6.48
N GLU A 153 -8.76 2.20 5.49
CA GLU A 153 -9.17 2.07 4.09
C GLU A 153 -9.52 0.65 3.66
N LEU A 154 -8.83 -0.34 4.23
CA LEU A 154 -9.15 -1.75 4.02
C LEU A 154 -10.33 -2.20 4.90
N LYS A 155 -10.86 -1.29 5.74
CA LYS A 155 -11.92 -1.56 6.73
C LYS A 155 -11.55 -2.70 7.68
N TYR A 156 -10.26 -2.81 7.99
CA TYR A 156 -9.77 -3.77 8.97
C TYR A 156 -10.09 -3.21 10.36
N ARG A 157 -11.05 -3.83 11.06
CA ARG A 157 -11.37 -3.53 12.46
C ARG A 157 -10.40 -4.25 13.39
#